data_AF-A0A183G1F6-F1
#
_entry.id   AF-A0A183G1F6-F1
#
_cell.length_a   1.000
_cell.length_b   1.000
_cell.length_c   1.000
_cell.angle_alpha   90.00
_cell.angle_beta   90.00
_cell.angle_gamma   90.00
#
_symmetry.space_group_name_H-M   'P 1'
#
loop_
_entity.id
_entity.type
_entity.pdbx_description
1 polymer ?
#
loop_
_entity_poly.entity_id
_entity_poly.type
_entity_poly.pdbx_seq_one_letter_code
_entity_poly.pdbx_strand_id
1 'polypeptide(L)'
;MVEVNSRISAAWFKWRSLTRVLCDKEIPERFKSKIYRAVVRPVAMYGAECWPATKEVETRLSVMETKMLRWMAGVTRMDCI
;
A
#
# COMPACT_ATOMS: atom_id res chain seq x y z
N MET A 1 18.43 1.76 3.14
CA MET A 1 17.40 2.73 2.71
C MET A 1 17.07 2.65 1.22
N VAL A 2 18.06 2.59 0.31
CA VAL A 2 17.83 2.59 -1.15
C VAL A 2 16.87 1.47 -1.58
N GLU A 3 17.08 0.24 -1.11
CA GLU A 3 16.20 -0.90 -1.46
C GLU A 3 14.77 -0.75 -0.93
N VAL A 4 14.60 -0.29 0.31
CA VAL A 4 13.25 -0.02 0.87
C VAL A 4 12.51 1.02 0.03
N ASN A 5 13.22 2.08 -0.40
CA ASN A 5 12.63 3.13 -1.23
C ASN A 5 12.31 2.63 -2.65
N SER A 6 13.12 1.75 -3.23
CA SER A 6 12.86 1.12 -4.54
C SER A 6 11.59 0.27 -4.47
N ARG A 7 11.40 -0.47 -3.37
CA ARG A 7 10.24 -1.34 -3.13
C ARG A 7 8.97 -0.57 -2.87
N ILE A 8 9.05 0.50 -2.09
CA ILE A 8 7.93 1.44 -1.90
C ILE A 8 7.51 2.03 -3.24
N SER A 9 8.48 2.45 -4.08
CA SER A 9 8.19 2.98 -5.41
C SER A 9 7.53 1.92 -6.31
N ALA A 10 8.06 0.71 -6.34
CA ALA A 10 7.51 -0.41 -7.12
C ALA A 10 6.09 -0.78 -6.68
N ALA A 11 5.84 -0.85 -5.37
CA ALA A 11 4.51 -1.08 -4.80
C ALA A 11 3.55 0.05 -5.19
N TRP A 12 4.04 1.30 -5.22
CA TRP A 12 3.24 2.44 -5.67
C TRP A 12 2.85 2.31 -7.14
N PHE A 13 3.79 2.00 -8.02
CA PHE A 13 3.51 1.77 -9.44
C PHE A 13 2.50 0.63 -9.63
N LYS A 14 2.65 -0.46 -8.88
CA LYS A 14 1.71 -1.59 -8.96
C LYS A 14 0.32 -1.20 -8.49
N TRP A 15 0.20 -0.50 -7.36
CA TRP A 15 -1.07 0.02 -6.88
C TRP A 15 -1.70 1.00 -7.87
N ARG A 16 -0.91 1.88 -8.49
CA ARG A 16 -1.35 2.86 -9.50
C ARG A 16 -1.98 2.16 -10.72
N SER A 17 -1.41 1.03 -11.14
CA SER A 17 -1.97 0.21 -12.22
C SER A 17 -3.34 -0.40 -11.87
N LEU A 18 -3.62 -0.58 -10.58
CA LEU A 18 -4.86 -1.16 -10.06
C LEU A 18 -5.86 -0.12 -9.56
N THR A 19 -5.54 1.18 -9.63
CA THR A 19 -6.38 2.26 -9.06
C THR A 19 -7.81 2.21 -9.58
N ARG A 20 -8.04 1.84 -10.85
CA ARG A 20 -9.41 1.71 -11.39
C ARG A 20 -10.26 0.70 -10.64
N VAL A 21 -9.67 -0.42 -10.20
CA VAL A 21 -10.35 -1.48 -9.45
C VAL A 21 -10.40 -1.14 -7.96
N LEU A 22 -9.30 -0.60 -7.43
CA LEU A 22 -9.18 -0.33 -5.99
C LEU A 22 -10.00 0.90 -5.56
N CYS A 23 -10.16 1.91 -6.41
CA CYS A 23 -10.94 3.10 -6.11
C CYS A 23 -12.39 3.03 -6.65
N ASP A 24 -12.79 1.91 -7.24
CA ASP A 24 -14.16 1.70 -7.70
C ASP A 24 -15.11 1.58 -6.51
N LYS A 25 -16.23 2.31 -6.53
CA LYS A 25 -17.23 2.25 -5.46
C LYS A 25 -18.12 1.01 -5.55
N GLU A 26 -18.26 0.42 -6.73
CA GLU A 26 -19.10 -0.77 -6.95
C GLU A 26 -18.43 -2.05 -6.45
N ILE A 27 -17.10 -2.05 -6.35
CA ILE A 27 -16.34 -3.21 -5.93
C ILE A 27 -16.35 -3.33 -4.39
N PRO A 28 -16.77 -4.48 -3.83
CA PRO A 28 -16.77 -4.68 -2.38
C PRO A 28 -15.39 -4.53 -1.76
N GLU A 29 -15.32 -3.89 -0.59
CA GLU A 29 -14.07 -3.62 0.13
C GLU A 29 -13.28 -4.89 0.44
N ARG A 30 -13.99 -5.99 0.75
CA ARG A 30 -13.37 -7.31 0.99
C ARG A 30 -12.57 -7.79 -0.23
N PHE A 31 -13.03 -7.50 -1.44
CA PHE A 31 -12.33 -7.88 -2.67
C PHE A 31 -11.10 -7.01 -2.91
N LYS A 32 -11.22 -5.69 -2.72
CA LYS A 32 -10.09 -4.76 -2.78
C LYS A 32 -8.98 -5.12 -1.79
N SER A 33 -9.36 -5.47 -0.55
CA SER A 33 -8.43 -5.91 0.49
C SER A 33 -7.68 -7.19 0.08
N LYS A 34 -8.37 -8.16 -0.54
CA LYS A 34 -7.72 -9.36 -1.09
C LYS A 34 -6.71 -9.01 -2.19
N ILE A 35 -7.09 -8.16 -3.15
CA ILE A 35 -6.18 -7.69 -4.21
C ILE A 35 -4.95 -7.00 -3.60
N TYR A 36 -5.16 -6.09 -2.66
CA TYR A 36 -4.07 -5.38 -2.01
C TYR A 36 -3.07 -6.34 -1.35
N ARG A 37 -3.57 -7.27 -0.53
CA ARG A 37 -2.76 -8.27 0.16
C ARG A 37 -2.05 -9.24 -0.78
N ALA A 38 -2.67 -9.59 -1.91
CA ALA A 38 -2.12 -10.56 -2.85
C ALA A 38 -1.14 -9.94 -3.87
N VAL A 39 -1.31 -8.65 -4.22
CA VAL A 39 -0.60 -8.05 -5.36
C VAL A 39 0.31 -6.90 -4.95
N VAL A 40 -0.13 -6.04 -4.03
CA VAL A 40 0.63 -4.82 -3.67
C VAL A 40 1.57 -5.12 -2.50
N ARG A 41 1.06 -5.77 -1.44
CA ARG A 41 1.83 -6.07 -0.24
C ARG A 41 3.09 -6.93 -0.50
N PRO A 42 3.06 -7.97 -1.34
CA PRO A 42 4.26 -8.75 -1.62
C PRO A 42 5.34 -7.97 -2.37
N VAL A 43 4.95 -7.01 -3.23
CA VAL A 43 5.91 -6.15 -3.95
C VAL A 43 6.66 -5.24 -2.97
N ALA A 44 5.94 -4.70 -1.97
CA ALA A 44 6.52 -3.87 -0.93
C ALA A 44 7.39 -4.66 0.06
N MET A 45 7.12 -5.95 0.25
CA MET A 45 7.80 -6.81 1.23
C MET A 45 8.87 -7.72 0.61
N TYR A 46 9.06 -7.69 -0.70
CA TYR A 46 10.04 -8.56 -1.36
C TYR A 46 11.45 -8.25 -0.85
N GLY A 47 12.15 -9.26 -0.33
CA GLY A 47 13.49 -9.10 0.23
C GLY A 47 13.52 -8.52 1.64
N ALA A 48 12.37 -8.41 2.31
CA ALA A 48 12.27 -7.92 3.68
C ALA A 48 13.04 -8.80 4.67
N GLU A 49 13.24 -10.08 4.37
CA GLU A 49 14.08 -11.01 5.14
C GLU A 49 15.57 -10.59 5.19
N CYS A 50 16.02 -9.79 4.22
CA CYS A 50 17.39 -9.31 4.11
C CYS A 50 17.55 -7.87 4.61
N TRP A 51 16.45 -7.18 4.95
CA TRP A 51 16.52 -5.79 5.41
C TRP A 51 16.77 -5.73 6.92
N PRO A 52 17.55 -4.75 7.38
CA PRO A 52 17.60 -4.46 8.81
C PRO A 52 16.22 -3.99 9.27
N ALA A 53 15.63 -4.69 10.24
CA ALA A 53 14.35 -4.37 10.86
C ALA A 53 14.48 -3.16 11.79
N THR A 54 14.70 -1.98 11.18
CA THR A 54 14.75 -0.71 11.92
C THR A 54 13.36 -0.09 11.99
N LYS A 55 13.09 0.63 13.08
CA LYS A 55 11.84 1.41 13.25
C LYS A 55 11.59 2.38 12.10
N GLU A 56 12.64 2.92 11.49
CA GLU A 56 12.53 3.81 10.35
C GLU A 56 11.93 3.09 9.13
N VAL A 57 12.39 1.88 8.83
CA VAL A 57 11.86 1.07 7.72
C VAL A 57 10.41 0.69 7.96
N GLU A 58 10.07 0.25 9.17
CA GLU A 58 8.70 -0.05 9.57
C GLU A 58 7.79 1.17 9.44
N THR A 59 8.25 2.34 9.88
CA THR A 59 7.50 3.60 9.79
C THR A 59 7.25 3.97 8.33
N ARG A 60 8.26 3.85 7.46
CA ARG A 60 8.09 4.15 6.02
C ARG A 60 7.10 3.22 5.33
N LEU A 61 7.17 1.93 5.62
CA LEU A 61 6.21 0.94 5.09
C LEU A 61 4.80 1.20 5.60
N SER A 62 4.64 1.52 6.89
CA SER A 62 3.35 1.87 7.50
C SER A 62 2.74 3.13 6.89
N VAL A 63 3.56 4.17 6.66
CA VAL A 63 3.11 5.40 5.98
C VAL A 63 2.64 5.12 4.56
N MET A 64 3.38 4.30 3.81
CA MET A 64 2.99 3.89 2.45
C MET A 64 1.67 3.11 2.46
N GLU A 65 1.55 2.09 3.31
CA GLU A 65 0.36 1.24 3.44
C GLU A 65 -0.87 2.06 3.84
N THR A 66 -0.74 2.90 4.86
CA THR A 66 -1.81 3.79 5.32
C THR A 66 -2.26 4.75 4.21
N LYS A 67 -1.33 5.32 3.44
CA LYS A 67 -1.66 6.23 2.33
C LYS A 67 -2.41 5.51 1.20
N MET A 68 -1.99 4.29 0.85
CA MET A 68 -2.67 3.44 -0.13
C MET A 68 -4.09 3.07 0.30
N LEU A 69 -4.25 2.62 1.54
CA LEU A 69 -5.53 2.18 2.08
C LEU A 69 -6.51 3.35 2.24
N ARG A 70 -6.04 4.50 2.73
CA ARG A 70 -6.88 5.70 2.84
C ARG A 70 -7.44 6.12 1.48
N TRP A 71 -6.60 6.07 0.44
CA TRP A 71 -7.03 6.44 -0.90
C TRP A 71 -8.00 5.42 -1.52
N MET A 72 -7.80 4.13 -1.24
CA MET A 72 -8.69 3.04 -1.63
C MET A 72 -10.08 3.16 -0.99
N ALA A 73 -10.12 3.51 0.30
CA ALA A 73 -11.36 3.72 1.04
C ALA A 73 -12.06 5.04 0.68
N GLY A 74 -11.40 5.94 -0.05
CA GLY A 74 -11.95 7.26 -0.38
C GLY A 74 -12.12 8.19 0.83
N VAL A 75 -11.56 7.83 1.99
CA VAL A 75 -11.75 8.56 3.25
C VAL A 75 -10.92 9.84 3.22
N THR A 76 -11.61 10.95 3.27
CA THR A 76 -11.06 12.29 3.38
C THR A 76 -10.99 12.74 4.83
N ARG A 77 -10.30 13.84 5.08
CA ARG A 77 -10.24 14.43 6.43
C ARG A 77 -11.59 15.02 6.88
N MET A 78 -12.52 15.19 5.93
CA MET A 78 -13.86 15.74 6.16
C MET A 78 -14.84 14.67 6.67
N ASP A 79 -14.54 13.38 6.50
CA ASP A 79 -15.37 12.28 7.02
C ASP A 79 -15.25 12.11 8.55
N CYS A 80 -14.31 12.82 9.18
CA CYS A 80 -14.07 12.80 10.62
C CYS A 80 -14.69 14.00 11.36
N ILE A 81 -15.56 14.78 10.72
CA ILE A 81 -16.24 15.95 11.29
C ILE A 81 -17.72 15.65 11.43
#